data_AF-A0A4Q5PNE0-F1
#
_entry.id   AF-A0A4Q5PNE0-F1
#
_cell.length_a   1.000
_cell.length_b   1.000
_cell.length_c   1.000
_cell.angle_alpha   90.00
_cell.angle_beta   90.00
_cell.angle_gamma   90.00
#
_symmetry.space_group_name_H-M   'P 1'
#
loop_
_entity.id
_entity.type
_entity.pdbx_description
1 polymer ?
#
loop_
_entity_poly.entity_id
_entity_poly.type
_entity_poly.pdbx_seq_one_letter_code
_entity_poly.pdbx_strand_id
1 'polypeptide(L)'
;MKIAAQVVVIALAAMLASFGAQSAPAEKLLIGAGPLPSDARAKAAILKNLQSRSDDLDRKKPFRVLSGPTLATGNTFGGSIEQAWLMCIVLNAEKISPGPRQLEGRPVYLRSRGRDVVVVPADNWQDSSPKC
;
A
#
# COMPACT_ATOMS: atom_id res chain seq x y z
N MET A 1 -46.56 -3.22 49.64
CA MET A 1 -46.36 -2.65 48.28
C MET A 1 -44.86 -2.42 48.04
N LYS A 2 -44.11 -3.44 47.61
CA LYS A 2 -42.65 -3.30 47.34
C LYS A 2 -42.10 -4.26 46.27
N ILE A 3 -42.98 -4.85 45.44
CA ILE A 3 -42.57 -5.91 44.49
C ILE A 3 -42.72 -5.48 43.03
N ALA A 4 -43.58 -4.49 42.72
CA ALA A 4 -43.83 -4.06 41.35
C ALA A 4 -42.73 -3.15 40.76
N ALA A 5 -41.93 -2.47 41.59
CA ALA A 5 -40.96 -1.46 41.12
C ALA A 5 -39.63 -2.05 40.63
N GLN A 6 -39.26 -3.27 41.02
CA GLN A 6 -37.96 -3.86 40.64
C GLN A 6 -37.98 -4.59 39.29
N VAL A 7 -39.16 -5.01 38.81
CA VAL A 7 -39.27 -5.76 37.55
C VAL A 7 -39.15 -4.85 36.32
N VAL A 8 -39.52 -3.57 36.44
CA VAL A 8 -39.48 -2.61 35.31
C VAL A 8 -38.06 -2.14 35.01
N VAL A 9 -37.18 -2.07 36.01
CA VAL A 9 -35.81 -1.56 35.83
C VAL A 9 -34.92 -2.55 35.08
N ILE A 10 -35.15 -3.85 35.25
CA ILE A 10 -34.35 -4.89 34.58
C ILE A 10 -34.70 -5.00 33.09
N ALA A 11 -35.96 -4.70 32.71
CA ALA A 11 -36.39 -4.75 31.32
C ALA A 11 -35.83 -3.61 30.46
N LEU A 12 -35.53 -2.44 31.04
CA LEU A 12 -35.01 -1.30 30.27
C LEU A 12 -33.50 -1.38 30.00
N ALA A 13 -32.72 -2.06 30.87
CA ALA A 13 -31.28 -2.20 30.70
C ALA A 13 -30.90 -3.21 29.60
N ALA A 14 -31.79 -4.14 29.25
CA ALA A 14 -31.55 -5.14 28.20
C ALA A 14 -31.72 -4.56 26.77
N MET A 15 -32.43 -3.44 26.60
CA MET A 15 -32.68 -2.88 25.26
C MET A 15 -31.57 -1.95 24.74
N LEU A 16 -30.70 -1.43 25.62
CA LEU A 16 -29.60 -0.53 25.22
C LEU A 16 -28.30 -1.28 24.84
N ALA A 17 -28.22 -2.59 25.09
CA ALA A 17 -27.05 -3.40 24.75
C ALA A 17 -27.04 -3.90 23.28
N SER A 18 -28.06 -3.53 22.48
CA SER A 18 -28.23 -4.01 21.11
C SER A 18 -27.90 -2.98 20.03
N PHE A 19 -27.13 -1.93 20.36
CA PHE A 19 -26.37 -1.23 19.32
C PHE A 19 -25.24 -2.15 18.91
N GLY A 20 -25.60 -3.15 18.12
CA GLY A 20 -24.66 -4.02 17.44
C GLY A 20 -23.63 -3.13 16.78
N ALA A 21 -22.37 -3.36 17.12
CA ALA A 21 -21.28 -2.96 16.27
C ALA A 21 -21.59 -3.57 14.89
N GLN A 22 -22.20 -2.78 14.02
CA GLN A 22 -22.22 -3.09 12.60
C GLN A 22 -20.76 -2.99 12.20
N SER A 23 -20.06 -4.13 12.23
CA SER A 23 -18.81 -4.26 11.52
C SER A 23 -19.14 -3.85 10.10
N ALA A 24 -18.63 -2.69 9.66
CA ALA A 24 -18.73 -2.30 8.27
C ALA A 24 -18.36 -3.53 7.41
N PRO A 25 -19.11 -3.83 6.33
CA PRO A 25 -18.83 -5.00 5.52
C PRO A 25 -17.34 -4.98 5.18
N ALA A 26 -16.64 -6.08 5.45
CA ALA A 26 -15.21 -6.18 5.19
C ALA A 26 -14.97 -5.73 3.75
N GLU A 27 -14.32 -4.58 3.61
CA GLU A 27 -14.18 -3.90 2.32
C GLU A 27 -13.41 -4.84 1.39
N LYS A 28 -14.07 -5.24 0.30
CA LYS A 28 -13.62 -6.36 -0.53
C LYS A 28 -12.36 -5.94 -1.29
N LEU A 29 -11.26 -6.65 -1.04
CA LEU A 29 -10.04 -6.54 -1.84
C LEU A 29 -10.36 -6.85 -3.31
N LEU A 30 -10.20 -5.84 -4.18
CA LEU A 30 -10.47 -5.98 -5.61
C LEU A 30 -9.31 -6.65 -6.34
N ILE A 31 -8.08 -6.23 -6.06
CA ILE A 31 -6.86 -6.76 -6.68
C ILE A 31 -5.76 -6.92 -5.63
N GLY A 32 -5.28 -8.17 -5.47
CA GLY A 32 -4.14 -8.49 -4.62
C GLY A 32 -2.77 -8.17 -5.25
N ALA A 33 -1.73 -8.06 -4.42
CA ALA A 33 -0.36 -7.83 -4.88
C ALA A 33 0.25 -9.04 -5.62
N GLY A 34 -0.32 -10.23 -5.44
CA GLY A 34 0.26 -11.51 -5.84
C GLY A 34 1.43 -11.93 -4.93
N PRO A 35 2.16 -13.01 -5.28
CA PRO A 35 3.30 -13.48 -4.49
C PRO A 35 4.39 -12.42 -4.35
N LEU A 36 5.14 -12.45 -3.24
CA LEU A 36 6.29 -11.56 -3.03
C LEU A 36 7.32 -11.76 -4.17
N PRO A 37 7.67 -10.72 -4.94
CA PRO A 37 8.66 -10.83 -5.98
C PRO A 37 10.06 -10.96 -5.37
N SER A 38 10.93 -11.77 -6.00
CA SER A 38 12.36 -11.72 -5.70
C SER A 38 12.95 -10.36 -6.08
N ASP A 39 13.97 -9.90 -5.36
CA ASP A 39 14.72 -8.67 -5.65
C ASP A 39 15.12 -8.51 -7.12
N ALA A 40 15.62 -9.58 -7.74
CA ALA A 40 16.07 -9.55 -9.13
C ALA A 40 14.91 -9.22 -10.09
N ARG A 41 13.76 -9.87 -9.92
CA ARG A 41 12.56 -9.63 -10.74
C ARG A 41 11.97 -8.25 -10.50
N ALA A 42 11.91 -7.82 -9.24
CA ALA A 42 11.44 -6.48 -8.89
C ALA A 42 12.32 -5.40 -9.53
N LYS A 43 13.65 -5.50 -9.37
CA LYS A 43 14.61 -4.57 -9.97
C LYS A 43 14.52 -4.55 -11.50
N ALA A 44 14.36 -5.72 -12.14
CA ALA A 44 14.19 -5.80 -13.59
C ALA A 44 12.91 -5.10 -14.07
N ALA A 45 11.79 -5.27 -13.35
CA ALA A 45 10.53 -4.60 -13.66
C ALA A 45 10.62 -3.08 -13.48
N ILE A 46 11.26 -2.62 -12.39
CA ILE A 46 11.50 -1.20 -12.14
C ILE A 46 12.38 -0.61 -13.25
N LEU A 47 13.49 -1.25 -13.58
CA LEU A 47 14.40 -0.81 -14.64
C LEU A 47 13.68 -0.66 -15.98
N LYS A 48 12.92 -1.69 -16.40
CA LYS A 48 12.16 -1.68 -17.64
C LYS A 48 11.15 -0.52 -17.68
N ASN A 49 10.43 -0.30 -16.58
CA ASN A 49 9.46 0.81 -16.49
C ASN A 49 10.15 2.18 -16.55
N LEU A 50 11.27 2.34 -15.84
CA LEU A 50 12.03 3.60 -15.82
C LEU A 50 12.58 3.94 -17.21
N GLN A 51 13.18 2.98 -17.90
CA GLN A 51 13.71 3.16 -19.26
C GLN A 51 12.64 3.59 -20.27
N SER A 52 11.38 3.21 -20.06
CA SER A 52 10.27 3.62 -20.93
C SER A 52 9.73 5.03 -20.67
N ARG A 53 10.14 5.67 -19.56
CA ARG A 53 9.51 6.91 -19.06
C ARG A 53 10.46 8.09 -18.84
N SER A 54 11.78 7.90 -18.91
CA SER A 54 12.71 8.96 -18.55
C SER A 54 13.99 8.91 -19.37
N ASP A 55 14.22 9.98 -20.11
CA ASP A 55 15.40 10.17 -20.95
C ASP A 55 16.66 10.54 -20.13
N ASP A 56 16.47 11.05 -18.91
CA ASP A 56 17.54 11.54 -18.02
C ASP A 56 18.10 10.49 -17.04
N LEU A 57 17.71 9.22 -17.21
CA LEU A 57 18.23 8.14 -16.40
C LEU A 57 19.71 7.89 -16.68
N ASP A 58 20.50 7.77 -15.62
CA ASP A 58 21.85 7.24 -15.71
C ASP A 58 21.78 5.79 -16.23
N ARG A 59 22.34 5.56 -17.42
CA ARG A 59 22.31 4.23 -18.06
C ARG A 59 23.11 3.19 -17.29
N LYS A 60 24.10 3.59 -16.49
CA LYS A 60 24.92 2.66 -15.70
C LYS A 60 24.20 2.26 -14.41
N LYS A 61 23.65 3.23 -13.68
CA LYS A 61 22.94 3.00 -12.41
C LYS A 61 21.71 3.92 -12.29
N PRO A 62 20.61 3.53 -12.93
CA PRO A 62 19.42 4.38 -13.06
C PRO A 62 18.70 4.59 -11.72
N PHE A 63 18.79 3.62 -10.80
CA PHE A 63 18.22 3.74 -9.47
C PHE A 63 18.95 2.87 -8.44
N ARG A 64 18.70 3.18 -7.16
CA ARG A 64 19.05 2.37 -6.00
C ARG A 64 17.78 2.09 -5.18
N VAL A 65 17.67 0.87 -4.65
CA VAL A 65 16.60 0.51 -3.70
C VAL A 65 17.00 0.99 -2.30
N LEU A 66 16.09 1.70 -1.63
CA LEU A 66 16.18 2.09 -0.23
C LEU A 66 15.53 1.04 0.68
N SER A 67 14.34 0.57 0.32
CA SER A 67 13.55 -0.38 1.14
C SER A 67 12.51 -1.13 0.30
N GLY A 68 11.87 -2.13 0.93
CA GLY A 68 10.88 -3.01 0.32
C GLY A 68 11.47 -4.32 -0.23
N PRO A 69 10.64 -5.21 -0.81
CA PRO A 69 9.21 -5.02 -1.08
C PRO A 69 8.35 -5.19 0.18
N THR A 70 7.52 -4.20 0.48
CA THR A 70 6.56 -4.23 1.61
C THR A 70 5.14 -4.22 1.07
N LEU A 71 4.23 -4.99 1.67
CA LEU A 71 2.83 -4.99 1.23
C LEU A 71 2.20 -3.63 1.53
N ALA A 72 1.80 -2.92 0.48
CA ALA A 72 1.02 -1.70 0.58
C ALA A 72 -0.44 -1.98 0.24
N THR A 73 -1.32 -1.37 1.00
CA THR A 73 -2.76 -1.36 0.76
C THR A 73 -3.16 0.06 0.43
N GLY A 74 -3.92 0.25 -0.65
CA GLY A 74 -4.38 1.56 -1.10
C GLY A 74 -5.78 1.48 -1.69
N ASN A 75 -6.40 2.63 -1.89
CA ASN A 75 -7.73 2.74 -2.46
C ASN A 75 -7.63 3.22 -3.90
N THR A 76 -8.31 2.52 -4.80
CA THR A 76 -8.53 3.02 -6.17
C THR A 76 -9.42 4.24 -6.15
N PHE A 77 -9.42 5.00 -7.26
CA PHE A 77 -10.38 6.09 -7.48
C PHE A 77 -11.85 5.64 -7.32
N GLY A 78 -12.16 4.38 -7.63
CA GLY A 78 -13.50 3.79 -7.43
C GLY A 78 -13.83 3.37 -5.99
N GLY A 79 -13.00 3.74 -5.00
CA GLY A 79 -13.20 3.40 -3.60
C GLY A 79 -13.04 1.92 -3.28
N SER A 80 -12.37 1.15 -4.14
CA SER A 80 -12.07 -0.26 -3.87
C SER A 80 -10.65 -0.41 -3.33
N ILE A 81 -10.49 -1.30 -2.35
CA ILE A 81 -9.17 -1.66 -1.80
C ILE A 81 -8.38 -2.48 -2.82
N GLU A 82 -7.11 -2.12 -2.98
CA GLU A 82 -6.11 -2.82 -3.76
C GLU A 82 -4.82 -3.04 -2.96
N GLN A 83 -4.07 -4.07 -3.33
CA GLN A 83 -2.73 -4.35 -2.80
C GLN A 83 -1.67 -4.37 -3.90
N ALA A 84 -0.48 -3.92 -3.52
CA ALA A 84 0.73 -3.96 -4.32
C ALA A 84 1.95 -4.06 -3.40
N TRP A 85 3.08 -4.51 -3.95
CA TRP A 85 4.36 -4.46 -3.27
C TRP A 85 4.99 -3.09 -3.47
N LEU A 86 5.17 -2.34 -2.39
CA LEU A 86 5.87 -1.06 -2.39
C LEU A 86 7.38 -1.27 -2.27
N MET A 87 8.12 -0.62 -3.14
CA MET A 87 9.56 -0.41 -3.01
C MET A 87 9.85 1.09 -3.02
N CYS A 88 10.76 1.52 -2.13
CA CYS A 88 11.26 2.89 -2.13
C CYS A 88 12.60 2.92 -2.86
N ILE A 89 12.72 3.79 -3.87
CA ILE A 89 13.94 3.91 -4.67
C ILE A 89 14.44 5.35 -4.73
N VAL A 90 15.71 5.53 -5.07
CA VAL A 90 16.27 6.84 -5.44
C VAL A 90 16.79 6.72 -6.86
N LEU A 91 16.46 7.69 -7.72
CA LEU A 91 17.01 7.75 -9.07
C LEU A 91 18.40 8.38 -9.08
N ASN A 92 19.26 7.92 -9.99
CA ASN A 92 20.55 8.55 -10.27
C ASN A 92 21.41 8.80 -9.02
N ALA A 93 21.32 7.92 -8.01
CA ALA A 93 21.93 8.14 -6.70
C ALA A 93 23.45 8.39 -6.74
N GLU A 94 24.14 7.94 -7.79
CA GLU A 94 25.59 8.16 -7.97
C GLU A 94 25.95 9.49 -8.62
N LYS A 95 24.99 10.18 -9.26
CA LYS A 95 25.17 11.56 -9.75
C LYS A 95 25.01 12.59 -8.62
N ILE A 96 24.63 12.16 -7.42
CA ILE A 96 24.41 13.05 -6.28
C ILE A 96 25.77 13.44 -5.71
N SER A 97 26.09 14.74 -5.72
CA SER A 97 27.33 15.28 -5.16
C SER A 97 27.50 14.91 -3.68
N PRO A 98 28.73 14.68 -3.20
CA PRO A 98 28.99 14.39 -1.79
C PRO A 98 28.49 15.53 -0.89
N GLY A 99 27.62 15.22 0.08
CA GLY A 99 27.09 16.16 1.06
C GLY A 99 25.85 15.60 1.77
N PRO A 100 25.44 16.18 2.91
CA PRO A 100 24.19 15.80 3.58
C PRO A 100 23.01 16.29 2.75
N ARG A 101 22.61 15.53 1.73
CA ARG A 101 21.35 15.74 1.01
C ARG A 101 20.33 14.74 1.51
N GLN A 102 19.14 15.25 1.79
CA GLN A 102 17.97 14.42 2.02
C GLN A 102 17.68 13.69 0.70
N LEU A 103 17.85 12.37 0.69
CA LEU A 103 17.53 11.55 -0.47
C LEU A 103 16.00 11.44 -0.54
N GLU A 104 15.41 11.94 -1.62
CA GLU A 104 13.97 11.82 -1.83
C GLU A 104 13.65 10.39 -2.34
N GLY A 105 13.05 9.59 -1.47
CA GLY A 105 12.58 8.26 -1.80
C GLY A 105 11.35 8.32 -2.70
N ARG A 106 11.43 7.71 -3.88
CA ARG A 106 10.31 7.58 -4.81
C ARG A 106 9.61 6.24 -4.60
N PRO A 107 8.28 6.22 -4.39
CA PRO A 107 7.54 4.97 -4.29
C PRO A 107 7.40 4.33 -5.67
N VAL A 108 7.59 3.00 -5.72
CA VAL A 108 7.27 2.18 -6.88
C VAL A 108 6.42 1.00 -6.41
N TYR A 109 5.24 0.88 -7.00
CA TYR A 109 4.27 -0.16 -6.68
C TYR A 109 4.37 -1.28 -7.72
N LEU A 110 4.49 -2.52 -7.24
CA LEU A 110 4.68 -3.71 -8.05
C LEU A 110 3.54 -4.70 -7.84
N ARG A 111 3.19 -5.43 -8.90
CA ARG A 111 2.33 -6.62 -8.81
C ARG A 111 2.99 -7.81 -9.44
N SER A 112 2.86 -8.95 -8.78
CA SER A 112 3.28 -10.24 -9.31
C SER A 112 2.10 -10.96 -9.94
N ARG A 113 2.24 -11.41 -11.19
CA ARG A 113 1.25 -12.23 -11.90
C ARG A 113 1.95 -13.47 -12.45
N GLY A 114 1.88 -14.58 -11.72
CA GLY A 114 2.59 -15.81 -12.07
C GLY A 114 4.11 -15.59 -12.11
N ARG A 115 4.70 -15.59 -13.30
CA ARG A 115 6.14 -15.36 -13.50
C ARG A 115 6.51 -13.89 -13.72
N ASP A 116 5.53 -13.04 -13.99
CA ASP A 116 5.76 -11.63 -14.33
C ASP A 116 5.66 -10.72 -13.10
N VAL A 117 6.48 -9.67 -13.09
CA VAL A 117 6.39 -8.57 -12.14
C VAL A 117 6.22 -7.28 -12.94
N VAL A 118 5.19 -6.51 -12.62
CA VAL A 118 4.86 -5.27 -13.35
C VAL A 118 4.78 -4.09 -12.39
N VAL A 119 5.22 -2.92 -12.85
CA VAL A 119 4.99 -1.65 -12.15
C VAL A 119 3.56 -1.20 -12.41
N VAL A 120 2.80 -0.92 -11.35
CA VAL A 120 1.46 -0.36 -11.47
C VAL A 120 1.50 1.17 -11.34
N PRO A 121 0.57 1.91 -11.97
CA PRO A 121 0.50 3.36 -11.87
C PRO A 121 0.38 3.82 -10.42
N ALA A 122 1.17 4.83 -10.03
CA ALA A 122 1.20 5.37 -8.67
C ALA A 122 -0.05 6.21 -8.33
N ASP A 123 -0.81 6.65 -9.34
CA ASP A 123 -1.96 7.55 -9.18
C ASP A 123 -3.04 6.97 -8.24
N ASN A 124 -3.16 5.63 -8.21
CA ASN A 124 -4.08 4.89 -7.36
C ASN A 124 -3.55 4.62 -5.93
N TRP A 125 -2.39 5.18 -5.56
CA TRP A 125 -1.69 4.82 -4.31
C TRP A 125 -1.34 6.04 -3.44
N GLN A 126 -1.92 7.20 -3.72
CA GLN A 126 -1.68 8.43 -2.96
C GLN A 126 -1.99 8.26 -1.47
N ASP A 127 -3.04 7.51 -1.16
CA ASP A 127 -3.50 7.21 0.21
C ASP A 127 -3.02 5.85 0.72
N SER A 128 -2.08 5.23 0.00
CA SER A 128 -1.56 3.92 0.40
C SER A 128 -0.77 3.98 1.71
N SER A 129 -0.79 2.86 2.43
CA SER A 129 0.06 2.61 3.59
C SER A 129 0.76 1.25 3.44
N PRO A 130 2.08 1.16 3.72
CA PRO A 130 2.97 2.25 4.13
C PRO A 130 3.38 3.19 2.96
N LYS A 131 4.07 4.29 3.28
CA LYS A 131 4.67 5.23 2.30
C LYS A 131 6.21 5.16 2.33
N CYS A 132 6.82 5.67 1.26
CA CYS A 132 8.18 6.19 1.29
C CYS A 132 8.15 7.61 1.88
#